data_AF-A0A7S3WR35-F1
#
_entry.id   AF-A0A7S3WR35-F1
#
_cell.length_a   1.000
_cell.length_b   1.000
_cell.length_c   1.000
_cell.angle_alpha   90.00
_cell.angle_beta   90.00
_cell.angle_gamma   90.00
#
_symmetry.space_group_name_H-M   'P 1'
#
loop_
_entity.id
_entity.type
_entity.pdbx_description
1 polymer ?
#
loop_
_entity_poly.entity_id
_entity_poly.type
_entity_poly.pdbx_seq_one_letter_code
_entity_poly.pdbx_strand_id
1 'polypeptide(L)'
;SRDEEEEIESLLDEREDLQHDLESLDETTYGFAITSLVRDSVWVVAGQTEATCIRMGRLATSFILIFMTSALQLYVLYQVARLLCGHAVEEMRATYVAYEEHMYPDHTEVTAKGYVRGIVGHIEFDLWETMDEQLREDICNIPLAHPWFLSTILLIWTLTCLKDVRRVLNQAVKILYVTPTVNSLVDLDSWDEHKVEIVGLTWHLKAAIFGIMTVRGLTIWGLLWLGCRWLTATVGLDEMFLNGLALEFVLVLQELLYAVLVPHRHQIATMNTLILPLSHPGKEKIH
;
A
#
# COMPACT_ATOMS: atom_id res chain seq x y z
N SER A 1 -11.79 6.73 -54.13
CA SER A 1 -12.89 7.36 -53.37
C SER A 1 -13.67 6.36 -52.53
N ARG A 2 -14.18 5.25 -53.07
CA ARG A 2 -14.87 4.23 -52.24
C ARG A 2 -13.91 3.39 -51.38
N ASP A 3 -12.78 2.99 -51.96
CA ASP A 3 -11.77 2.20 -51.22
C ASP A 3 -11.09 3.00 -50.09
N GLU A 4 -11.03 4.34 -50.22
CA GLU A 4 -10.50 5.23 -49.17
C GLU A 4 -11.52 5.45 -48.04
N GLU A 5 -12.83 5.43 -48.32
CA GLU A 5 -13.87 5.49 -47.28
C GLU A 5 -13.91 4.19 -46.45
N GLU A 6 -13.79 3.02 -47.08
CA GLU A 6 -13.72 1.73 -46.37
C GLU A 6 -12.43 1.63 -45.51
N GLU A 7 -11.30 2.13 -45.99
CA GLU A 7 -10.06 2.15 -45.21
C GLU A 7 -10.18 3.09 -43.99
N ILE A 8 -10.78 4.28 -44.15
CA ILE A 8 -11.02 5.21 -43.04
C ILE A 8 -12.04 4.64 -42.05
N GLU A 9 -13.11 3.98 -42.51
CA GLU A 9 -14.11 3.36 -41.65
C GLU A 9 -13.50 2.19 -40.86
N SER A 10 -12.66 1.35 -41.49
CA SER A 10 -11.94 0.29 -40.79
C SER A 10 -10.93 0.81 -39.76
N LEU A 11 -10.26 1.94 -40.04
CA LEU A 11 -9.33 2.59 -39.11
C LEU A 11 -10.07 3.33 -37.99
N LEU A 12 -11.30 3.76 -38.22
CA LEU A 12 -12.17 4.34 -37.20
C LEU A 12 -12.78 3.25 -36.33
N ASP A 13 -13.16 2.10 -36.88
CA ASP A 13 -13.52 0.90 -36.11
C ASP A 13 -12.33 0.41 -35.27
N GLU A 14 -11.12 0.34 -35.83
CA GLU A 14 -9.89 0.00 -35.07
C GLU A 14 -9.55 1.07 -34.00
N ARG A 15 -9.96 2.33 -34.19
CA ARG A 15 -9.82 3.42 -33.21
C ARG A 15 -10.94 3.48 -32.18
N GLU A 16 -12.13 3.00 -32.50
CA GLU A 16 -13.21 2.77 -31.54
C GLU A 16 -12.97 1.50 -30.74
N ASP A 17 -12.25 0.52 -31.29
CA ASP A 17 -11.67 -0.66 -30.64
C ASP A 17 -10.38 -0.35 -29.84
N LEU A 18 -9.81 0.86 -29.98
CA LEU A 18 -9.03 1.53 -28.92
C LEU A 18 -9.94 1.96 -27.74
N GLN A 19 -11.14 1.34 -27.65
CA GLN A 19 -11.86 0.95 -26.46
C GLN A 19 -10.87 0.80 -25.32
N HIS A 20 -10.81 1.83 -24.47
CA HIS A 20 -9.87 1.86 -23.37
C HIS A 20 -9.96 0.56 -22.60
N ASP A 21 -8.87 -0.22 -22.65
CA ASP A 21 -8.79 -1.54 -22.05
C ASP A 21 -9.38 -1.47 -20.65
N LEU A 22 -10.53 -2.12 -20.50
CA LEU A 22 -11.20 -2.24 -19.22
C LEU A 22 -10.17 -2.76 -18.21
N GLU A 23 -9.91 -1.98 -17.18
CA GLU A 23 -8.85 -2.35 -16.24
C GLU A 23 -9.39 -3.40 -15.28
N SER A 24 -8.72 -4.56 -15.26
CA SER A 24 -9.01 -5.62 -14.31
C SER A 24 -8.79 -5.13 -12.87
N LEU A 25 -9.58 -5.65 -11.95
CA LEU A 25 -9.39 -5.38 -10.54
C LEU A 25 -8.02 -5.91 -10.07
N ASP A 26 -7.42 -5.21 -9.10
CA ASP A 26 -6.15 -5.62 -8.52
C ASP A 26 -6.20 -7.02 -7.89
N GLU A 27 -5.23 -7.87 -8.25
CA GLU A 27 -4.99 -9.21 -7.69
C GLU A 27 -4.50 -9.17 -6.23
N THR A 28 -5.37 -8.70 -5.34
CA THR A 28 -5.12 -8.54 -3.91
C THR A 28 -6.32 -9.03 -3.13
N THR A 29 -6.14 -9.31 -1.84
CA THR A 29 -7.27 -9.64 -0.94
C THR A 29 -8.38 -8.59 -0.98
N TYR A 30 -8.00 -7.31 -1.10
CA TYR A 30 -8.93 -6.20 -1.22
C TYR A 30 -9.71 -6.25 -2.53
N GLY A 31 -9.04 -6.54 -3.64
CA GLY A 31 -9.69 -6.74 -4.92
C GLY A 31 -10.66 -7.91 -4.90
N PHE A 32 -10.24 -9.06 -4.37
CA PHE A 32 -11.12 -10.22 -4.18
C PHE A 32 -12.40 -9.89 -3.41
N ALA A 33 -12.27 -9.14 -2.33
CA ALA A 33 -13.42 -8.75 -1.53
C ALA A 33 -14.33 -7.76 -2.24
N ILE A 34 -13.79 -6.79 -2.96
CA ILE A 34 -14.59 -5.88 -3.79
C ILE A 34 -15.35 -6.67 -4.86
N THR A 35 -14.68 -7.55 -5.60
CA THR A 35 -15.31 -8.43 -6.59
C THR A 35 -16.41 -9.29 -5.96
N SER A 36 -16.13 -9.93 -4.81
CA SER A 36 -17.10 -10.78 -4.12
C SER A 36 -18.31 -9.97 -3.66
N LEU A 37 -18.07 -8.80 -3.06
CA LEU A 37 -19.11 -7.92 -2.55
C LEU A 37 -20.00 -7.37 -3.68
N VAL A 38 -19.41 -6.89 -4.78
CA VAL A 38 -20.13 -6.40 -5.96
C VAL A 38 -20.95 -7.54 -6.55
N ARG A 39 -20.31 -8.66 -6.89
CA ARG A 39 -20.97 -9.79 -7.54
C ARG A 39 -22.09 -10.34 -6.67
N ASP A 40 -21.85 -10.66 -5.41
CA ASP A 40 -22.88 -11.23 -4.53
C ASP A 40 -24.05 -10.27 -4.29
N SER A 41 -23.81 -8.95 -4.29
CA SER A 41 -24.89 -7.95 -4.21
C SER A 41 -25.84 -8.01 -5.41
N VAL A 42 -25.33 -8.19 -6.63
CA VAL A 42 -26.18 -8.27 -7.84
C VAL A 42 -27.11 -9.47 -7.77
N TRP A 43 -26.59 -10.62 -7.38
CA TRP A 43 -27.39 -11.84 -7.29
C TRP A 43 -28.45 -11.79 -6.19
N VAL A 44 -28.15 -11.15 -5.05
CA VAL A 44 -29.13 -10.93 -3.98
C VAL A 44 -30.27 -10.05 -4.45
N VAL A 45 -29.96 -8.98 -5.19
CA VAL A 45 -30.97 -8.06 -5.75
C VAL A 45 -31.79 -8.74 -6.86
N ALA A 46 -31.18 -9.60 -7.67
CA ALA A 46 -31.87 -10.36 -8.72
C ALA A 46 -32.86 -11.43 -8.19
N GLY A 47 -32.97 -11.63 -6.88
CA GLY A 47 -33.99 -12.49 -6.27
C GLY A 47 -33.76 -13.99 -6.47
N GLN A 48 -32.58 -14.41 -6.92
CA GLN A 48 -32.28 -15.82 -7.15
C GLN A 48 -31.84 -16.54 -5.87
N THR A 49 -32.74 -17.33 -5.29
CA THR A 49 -32.59 -17.92 -3.94
C THR A 49 -31.89 -19.28 -3.89
N GLU A 50 -31.75 -19.98 -5.02
CA GLU A 50 -31.32 -21.39 -5.05
C GLU A 50 -29.88 -21.63 -4.53
N ALA A 51 -29.06 -20.58 -4.39
CA ALA A 51 -27.67 -20.70 -3.96
C ALA A 51 -27.24 -19.70 -2.86
N THR A 52 -28.19 -19.14 -2.09
CA THR A 52 -27.89 -18.09 -1.09
C THR A 52 -26.84 -18.49 -0.07
N CYS A 53 -26.85 -19.74 0.41
CA CYS A 53 -25.90 -20.21 1.44
C CYS A 53 -24.45 -20.21 0.93
N ILE A 54 -24.21 -20.72 -0.28
CA ILE A 54 -22.87 -20.77 -0.88
C ILE A 54 -22.33 -19.34 -1.10
N ARG A 55 -23.19 -18.42 -1.55
CA ARG A 55 -22.83 -17.00 -1.76
C ARG A 55 -22.49 -16.29 -0.46
N MET A 56 -23.29 -16.48 0.58
CA MET A 56 -22.98 -15.94 1.92
C MET A 56 -21.68 -16.51 2.46
N GLY A 57 -21.38 -17.80 2.21
CA GLY A 57 -20.10 -18.41 2.54
C GLY A 57 -18.92 -17.74 1.83
N ARG A 58 -19.05 -17.44 0.53
CA ARG A 58 -18.02 -16.71 -0.23
C ARG A 58 -17.81 -15.31 0.30
N LEU A 59 -18.90 -14.57 0.53
CA LEU A 59 -18.84 -13.22 1.08
C LEU A 59 -18.17 -13.22 2.46
N ALA A 60 -18.58 -14.12 3.35
CA ALA A 60 -17.97 -14.31 4.66
C ALA A 60 -16.47 -14.65 4.55
N THR A 61 -16.09 -15.54 3.64
CA THR A 61 -14.68 -15.90 3.40
C THR A 61 -13.87 -14.68 2.97
N SER A 62 -14.41 -13.84 2.08
CA SER A 62 -13.73 -12.62 1.64
C SER A 62 -13.51 -11.61 2.77
N PHE A 63 -14.51 -11.41 3.65
CA PHE A 63 -14.38 -10.55 4.83
C PHE A 63 -13.42 -11.11 5.88
N ILE A 64 -13.48 -12.42 6.15
CA ILE A 64 -12.52 -13.09 7.04
C ILE A 64 -11.11 -12.91 6.51
N LEU A 65 -10.91 -13.04 5.19
CA LEU A 65 -9.61 -12.88 4.57
C LEU A 65 -9.09 -11.45 4.71
N ILE A 66 -9.89 -10.42 4.40
CA ILE A 66 -9.47 -9.00 4.63
C ILE A 66 -9.14 -8.76 6.09
N PHE A 67 -9.99 -9.24 7.01
CA PHE A 67 -9.78 -9.01 8.43
C PHE A 67 -8.49 -9.68 8.90
N MET A 68 -8.26 -10.94 8.49
CA MET A 68 -7.04 -11.69 8.79
C MET A 68 -5.80 -10.99 8.20
N THR A 69 -5.83 -10.58 6.93
CA THR A 69 -4.69 -9.91 6.30
C THR A 69 -4.39 -8.57 6.97
N SER A 70 -5.42 -7.77 7.25
CA SER A 70 -5.28 -6.49 7.94
C SER A 70 -4.76 -6.66 9.36
N ALA A 71 -5.29 -7.64 10.10
CA ALA A 71 -4.84 -7.96 11.46
C ALA A 71 -3.38 -8.43 11.48
N LEU A 72 -2.99 -9.29 10.53
CA LEU A 72 -1.61 -9.76 10.43
C LEU A 72 -0.65 -8.62 10.08
N GLN A 73 -1.01 -7.78 9.10
CA GLN A 73 -0.19 -6.62 8.72
C GLN A 73 -0.04 -5.62 9.86
N LEU A 74 -1.12 -5.33 10.59
CA LEU A 74 -1.08 -4.47 11.78
C LEU A 74 -0.27 -5.10 12.92
N TYR A 75 -0.38 -6.42 13.12
CA TYR A 75 0.40 -7.14 14.12
C TYR A 75 1.89 -7.07 13.81
N VAL A 76 2.29 -7.37 12.58
CA VAL A 76 3.70 -7.29 12.16
C VAL A 76 4.20 -5.85 12.28
N LEU A 77 3.42 -4.86 11.85
CA LEU A 77 3.74 -3.44 12.00
C LEU A 77 3.95 -3.05 13.47
N TYR A 78 3.07 -3.52 14.35
CA TYR A 78 3.17 -3.28 15.79
C TYR A 78 4.44 -3.90 16.37
N GLN A 79 4.78 -5.13 15.97
CA GLN A 79 6.00 -5.80 16.43
C GLN A 79 7.26 -5.10 15.91
N VAL A 80 7.29 -4.69 14.64
CA VAL A 80 8.40 -3.90 14.07
C VAL A 80 8.55 -2.58 14.85
N ALA A 81 7.46 -1.88 15.13
CA ALA A 81 7.51 -0.62 15.86
C ALA A 81 8.04 -0.79 17.29
N ARG A 82 7.56 -1.82 17.99
CA ARG A 82 7.87 -2.04 19.40
C ARG A 82 9.23 -2.69 19.60
N LEU A 83 9.50 -3.79 18.90
CA LEU A 83 10.68 -4.63 19.14
C LEU A 83 11.89 -4.13 18.36
N LEU A 84 11.71 -3.73 17.10
CA LEU A 84 12.85 -3.39 16.23
C LEU A 84 13.16 -1.89 16.30
N CYS A 85 12.17 -1.04 16.01
CA CYS A 85 12.41 0.41 16.01
C CYS A 85 12.69 0.97 17.41
N GLY A 86 12.01 0.46 18.44
CA GLY A 86 12.27 0.87 19.83
C GLY A 86 13.70 0.57 20.25
N HIS A 87 14.16 -0.66 20.00
CA HIS A 87 15.51 -1.10 20.35
C HIS A 87 16.58 -0.36 19.56
N ALA A 88 16.43 -0.25 18.23
CA ALA A 88 17.39 0.45 17.38
C ALA A 88 17.56 1.93 17.76
N VAL A 89 16.47 2.62 18.13
CA VAL A 89 16.54 4.01 18.61
C VAL A 89 17.27 4.12 19.95
N GLU A 90 17.10 3.16 20.85
CA GLU A 90 17.77 3.15 22.15
C GLU A 90 19.27 2.89 21.99
N GLU A 91 19.62 1.90 21.18
CA GLU A 91 21.01 1.54 20.86
C GLU A 91 21.75 2.70 20.18
N MET A 92 21.18 3.25 19.11
CA MET A 92 21.74 4.41 18.41
C MET A 92 21.95 5.61 19.36
N ARG A 93 21.05 5.82 20.32
CA ARG A 93 21.21 6.87 21.34
C ARG A 93 22.30 6.56 22.33
N ALA A 94 22.44 5.31 22.76
CA ALA A 94 23.49 4.90 23.68
C ALA A 94 24.87 5.07 23.04
N THR A 95 25.05 4.64 21.80
CA THR A 95 26.29 4.84 21.01
C THR A 95 26.61 6.33 20.87
N TYR A 96 25.60 7.15 20.53
CA TYR A 96 25.81 8.59 20.40
C TYR A 96 26.07 9.30 21.74
N VAL A 97 25.53 8.80 22.87
CA VAL A 97 25.86 9.33 24.20
C VAL A 97 27.31 9.01 24.56
N ALA A 98 27.77 7.79 24.32
CA ALA A 98 29.17 7.42 24.55
C ALA A 98 30.14 8.27 23.71
N TYR A 99 29.77 8.55 22.45
CA TYR A 99 30.49 9.51 21.60
C TYR A 99 30.58 10.90 22.22
N GLU A 100 29.45 11.48 22.63
CA GLU A 100 29.37 12.83 23.19
C GLU A 100 30.14 12.94 24.53
N GLU A 101 30.04 11.93 25.40
CA GLU A 101 30.79 11.91 26.67
C GLU A 101 32.31 11.88 26.44
N HIS A 102 32.78 11.18 25.41
CA HIS A 102 34.21 11.12 25.07
C HIS A 102 34.71 12.41 24.41
N MET A 103 33.93 13.02 23.52
CA MET A 103 34.33 14.21 22.75
C MET A 103 34.23 15.53 23.53
N TYR A 104 33.47 15.55 24.64
CA TYR A 104 33.19 16.75 25.44
C TYR A 104 33.51 16.51 26.93
N PRO A 105 34.78 16.26 27.30
CA PRO A 105 35.14 16.03 28.71
C PRO A 105 34.73 17.23 29.56
N ASP A 106 33.93 17.00 30.61
CA ASP A 106 33.37 18.02 31.52
C ASP A 106 32.49 19.11 30.86
N HIS A 107 32.18 19.00 29.56
CA HIS A 107 31.44 20.00 28.79
C HIS A 107 30.14 19.44 28.20
N THR A 108 29.41 18.68 29.01
CA THR A 108 28.11 18.11 28.63
C THR A 108 26.95 18.66 29.46
N GLU A 109 25.77 18.78 28.86
CA GLU A 109 24.51 19.07 29.53
C GLU A 109 23.52 17.89 29.42
N VAL A 110 22.71 17.70 30.45
CA VAL A 110 21.65 16.68 30.46
C VAL A 110 20.36 17.30 29.95
N THR A 111 19.87 16.80 28.82
CA THR A 111 18.58 17.20 28.23
C THR A 111 17.41 16.89 29.16
N ALA A 112 16.25 17.52 28.94
CA ALA A 112 15.02 17.25 29.71
C ALA A 112 14.57 15.78 29.70
N LYS A 113 15.10 14.96 28.78
CA LYS A 113 14.82 13.52 28.65
C LYS A 113 15.89 12.64 29.32
N GLY A 114 16.88 13.22 30.00
CA GLY A 114 17.95 12.50 30.67
C GLY A 114 19.13 12.10 29.77
N TYR A 115 19.20 12.57 28.52
CA TYR A 115 20.31 12.28 27.63
C TYR A 115 21.40 13.34 27.70
N VAL A 116 22.65 12.91 27.76
CA VAL A 116 23.85 13.75 27.75
C VAL A 116 24.10 14.30 26.34
N ARG A 117 24.47 15.59 26.23
CA ARG A 117 24.80 16.30 24.99
C ARG A 117 25.97 17.26 25.22
N GLY A 118 26.91 17.31 24.28
CA GLY A 118 28.01 18.26 24.30
C GLY A 118 27.57 19.71 24.13
N ILE A 119 28.23 20.62 24.83
CA ILE A 119 28.00 22.06 24.72
C ILE A 119 28.71 22.58 23.46
N VAL A 120 27.99 23.34 22.63
CA VAL A 120 28.51 23.90 21.37
C VAL A 120 29.78 24.73 21.63
N GLY A 121 30.84 24.45 20.87
CA GLY A 121 32.12 25.16 20.96
C GLY A 121 33.18 24.49 21.85
N HIS A 122 32.82 23.45 22.60
CA HIS A 122 33.73 22.71 23.49
C HIS A 122 34.12 21.32 22.96
N ILE A 123 34.07 21.13 21.63
CA ILE A 123 34.47 19.86 21.03
C ILE A 123 36.00 19.76 20.96
N GLU A 124 36.57 18.69 21.51
CA GLU A 124 38.01 18.43 21.47
C GLU A 124 38.33 17.37 20.39
N PHE A 125 38.67 17.82 19.18
CA PHE A 125 38.90 16.92 18.05
C PHE A 125 40.07 15.95 18.24
N ASP A 126 41.06 16.30 19.06
CA ASP A 126 42.24 15.46 19.34
C ASP A 126 41.86 14.17 20.11
N LEU A 127 40.71 14.18 20.81
CA LEU A 127 40.20 13.00 21.51
C LEU A 127 39.64 11.94 20.55
N TRP A 128 39.39 12.26 19.28
CA TRP A 128 38.92 11.28 18.31
C TRP A 128 39.90 10.11 18.13
N GLU A 129 41.21 10.39 18.16
CA GLU A 129 42.25 9.36 18.00
C GLU A 129 42.31 8.40 19.18
N THR A 130 41.95 8.87 20.38
CA THR A 130 41.98 8.10 21.63
C THR A 130 40.69 7.30 21.88
N MET A 131 39.66 7.53 21.06
CA MET A 131 38.40 6.82 21.13
C MET A 131 38.58 5.34 20.76
N ASP A 132 37.83 4.47 21.44
CA ASP A 132 37.74 3.05 21.10
C ASP A 132 37.42 2.84 19.61
N GLU A 133 38.10 1.89 18.98
CA GLU A 133 38.00 1.63 17.54
C GLU A 133 36.59 1.19 17.15
N GLN A 134 35.94 0.35 17.98
CA GLN A 134 34.58 -0.12 17.72
C GLN A 134 33.58 1.03 17.78
N LEU A 135 33.64 1.86 18.82
CA LEU A 135 32.75 3.01 18.96
C LEU A 135 32.88 3.96 17.76
N ARG A 136 34.12 4.19 17.32
CA ARG A 136 34.43 5.01 16.14
C ARG A 136 33.78 4.48 14.88
N GLU A 137 33.93 3.18 14.63
CA GLU A 137 33.29 2.50 13.50
C GLU A 137 31.76 2.60 13.57
N ASP A 138 31.18 2.33 14.75
CA ASP A 138 29.73 2.39 14.95
C ASP A 138 29.17 3.78 14.64
N ILE A 139 29.83 4.85 15.12
CA ILE A 139 29.44 6.25 14.86
C ILE A 139 29.56 6.58 13.37
N CYS A 140 30.68 6.19 12.74
CA CYS A 140 30.88 6.39 11.31
C CYS A 140 29.82 5.66 10.48
N ASN A 141 29.34 4.51 10.96
CA ASN A 141 28.32 3.70 10.30
C ASN A 141 26.87 4.17 10.56
N ILE A 142 26.64 5.19 11.39
CA ILE A 142 25.31 5.77 11.58
C ILE A 142 24.82 6.35 10.24
N PRO A 143 23.62 5.98 9.74
CA PRO A 143 23.13 6.45 8.43
C PRO A 143 23.08 7.99 8.29
N LEU A 144 22.90 8.73 9.39
CA LEU A 144 22.93 10.19 9.41
C LEU A 144 24.30 10.79 9.08
N ALA A 145 25.40 10.05 9.29
CA ALA A 145 26.74 10.46 8.85
C ALA A 145 26.89 10.39 7.31
N HIS A 146 26.05 9.60 6.65
CA HIS A 146 26.02 9.41 5.19
C HIS A 146 24.68 9.87 4.59
N PRO A 147 24.36 11.18 4.63
CA PRO A 147 23.02 11.69 4.32
C PRO A 147 22.56 11.42 2.88
N TRP A 148 23.48 11.40 1.92
CA TRP A 148 23.15 11.08 0.52
C TRP A 148 22.71 9.63 0.34
N PHE A 149 23.37 8.72 1.03
CA PHE A 149 23.06 7.30 1.00
C PHE A 149 21.73 7.02 1.71
N LEU A 150 21.56 7.54 2.94
CA LEU A 150 20.29 7.48 3.67
C LEU A 150 19.12 8.09 2.86
N SER A 151 19.31 9.25 2.25
CA SER A 151 18.30 9.92 1.42
C SER A 151 17.87 9.05 0.24
N THR A 152 18.82 8.36 -0.39
CA THR A 152 18.54 7.44 -1.51
C THR A 152 17.65 6.28 -1.05
N ILE A 153 17.97 5.66 0.09
CA ILE A 153 17.18 4.54 0.64
C ILE A 153 15.79 5.01 1.08
N LEU A 154 15.69 6.16 1.76
CA LEU A 154 14.40 6.74 2.15
C LEU A 154 13.56 7.13 0.94
N LEU A 155 14.18 7.60 -0.15
CA LEU A 155 13.48 7.89 -1.40
C LEU A 155 12.93 6.62 -2.04
N ILE A 156 13.75 5.56 -2.14
CA ILE A 156 13.30 4.25 -2.67
C ILE A 156 12.13 3.72 -1.84
N TRP A 157 12.24 3.76 -0.50
CA TRP A 157 11.17 3.37 0.40
C TRP A 157 9.89 4.20 0.18
N THR A 158 10.03 5.53 0.10
CA THR A 158 8.91 6.44 -0.13
C THR A 158 8.23 6.18 -1.46
N LEU A 159 9.00 5.94 -2.53
CA LEU A 159 8.46 5.61 -3.85
C LEU A 159 7.73 4.26 -3.86
N THR A 160 8.23 3.29 -3.11
CA THR A 160 7.59 1.97 -2.93
C THR A 160 6.22 2.12 -2.27
N CYS A 161 6.13 2.86 -1.16
CA CYS A 161 4.84 3.19 -0.55
C CYS A 161 3.94 4.04 -1.46
N LEU A 162 4.51 5.00 -2.19
CA LEU A 162 3.74 5.88 -3.08
C LEU A 162 3.12 5.13 -4.25
N LYS A 163 3.80 4.11 -4.78
CA LYS A 163 3.25 3.18 -5.78
C LYS A 163 1.94 2.56 -5.26
N ASP A 164 1.94 2.07 -4.03
CA ASP A 164 0.74 1.47 -3.41
C ASP A 164 -0.33 2.50 -3.08
N VAL A 165 0.03 3.70 -2.59
CA VAL A 165 -0.93 4.80 -2.38
C VAL A 165 -1.61 5.16 -3.69
N ARG A 166 -0.84 5.34 -4.78
CA ARG A 166 -1.38 5.65 -6.10
C ARG A 166 -2.33 4.56 -6.59
N ARG A 167 -1.99 3.29 -6.38
CA ARG A 167 -2.85 2.15 -6.71
C ARG A 167 -4.20 2.22 -5.98
N VAL A 168 -4.18 2.43 -4.67
CA VAL A 168 -5.40 2.58 -3.86
C VAL A 168 -6.23 3.79 -4.29
N LEU A 169 -5.58 4.94 -4.52
CA LEU A 169 -6.28 6.16 -4.95
C LEU A 169 -6.91 6.01 -6.33
N ASN A 170 -6.19 5.42 -7.29
CA ASN A 170 -6.72 5.16 -8.63
C ASN A 170 -7.95 4.24 -8.56
N GLN A 171 -7.87 3.16 -7.78
CA GLN A 171 -8.98 2.24 -7.60
C GLN A 171 -10.17 2.94 -6.90
N ALA A 172 -9.91 3.76 -5.88
CA ALA A 172 -10.93 4.52 -5.17
C ALA A 172 -11.62 5.54 -6.10
N VAL A 173 -10.87 6.29 -6.91
CA VAL A 173 -11.43 7.25 -7.88
C VAL A 173 -12.31 6.53 -8.90
N LYS A 174 -11.86 5.41 -9.46
CA LYS A 174 -12.65 4.65 -10.45
C LYS A 174 -13.97 4.12 -9.85
N ILE A 175 -13.91 3.48 -8.69
CA ILE A 175 -15.10 2.86 -8.10
C ILE A 175 -16.05 3.89 -7.47
N LEU A 176 -15.53 4.87 -6.75
CA LEU A 176 -16.36 5.81 -5.98
C LEU A 176 -16.83 6.99 -6.81
N TYR A 177 -15.96 7.54 -7.67
CA TYR A 177 -16.22 8.76 -8.43
C TYR A 177 -16.68 8.50 -9.87
N VAL A 178 -15.98 7.63 -10.62
CA VAL A 178 -16.32 7.37 -12.03
C VAL A 178 -17.60 6.54 -12.14
N THR A 179 -17.71 5.47 -11.35
CA THR A 179 -18.86 4.57 -11.45
C THR A 179 -20.13 5.27 -10.93
N PRO A 180 -21.22 5.41 -11.71
CA PRO A 180 -22.42 6.10 -11.28
C PRO A 180 -23.11 5.39 -10.10
N THR A 181 -23.82 6.18 -9.29
CA THR A 181 -24.64 5.64 -8.20
C THR A 181 -26.02 5.28 -8.74
N VAL A 182 -26.41 4.01 -8.64
CA VAL A 182 -27.73 3.52 -9.06
C VAL A 182 -28.59 3.15 -7.86
N ASN A 183 -29.91 3.32 -7.97
CA ASN A 183 -30.85 2.97 -6.90
C ASN A 183 -31.08 1.46 -6.79
N SER A 184 -30.95 0.75 -7.92
CA SER A 184 -31.09 -0.69 -8.01
C SER A 184 -29.99 -1.26 -8.89
N LEU A 185 -29.52 -2.46 -8.56
CA LEU A 185 -28.42 -3.15 -9.24
C LEU A 185 -28.91 -4.08 -10.37
N VAL A 186 -30.20 -3.99 -10.74
CA VAL A 186 -30.87 -4.90 -11.70
C VAL A 186 -30.45 -4.64 -13.15
N ASP A 187 -30.04 -3.41 -13.49
CA ASP A 187 -29.75 -3.00 -14.88
C ASP A 187 -28.31 -3.32 -15.35
N LEU A 188 -27.70 -4.40 -14.84
CA LEU A 188 -26.41 -4.91 -15.33
C LEU A 188 -26.66 -5.82 -16.54
N ASP A 189 -26.74 -5.20 -17.71
CA ASP A 189 -27.34 -5.74 -18.94
C ASP A 189 -26.43 -6.65 -19.80
N SER A 190 -25.21 -6.97 -19.37
CA SER A 190 -24.27 -7.80 -20.16
C SER A 190 -23.48 -8.77 -19.29
N TRP A 191 -24.13 -9.84 -18.83
CA TRP A 191 -23.42 -11.02 -18.33
C TRP A 191 -22.94 -11.84 -19.51
N ASP A 192 -21.82 -11.43 -20.12
CA ASP A 192 -21.08 -12.34 -20.95
C ASP A 192 -20.49 -13.43 -20.03
N GLU A 193 -20.50 -14.70 -20.45
CA GLU A 193 -20.25 -15.87 -19.55
C GLU A 193 -18.93 -15.77 -18.75
N HIS A 194 -18.01 -14.91 -19.20
CA HIS A 194 -16.68 -14.77 -18.64
C HIS A 194 -16.32 -13.37 -18.13
N LYS A 195 -17.06 -12.30 -18.43
CA LYS A 195 -16.69 -10.93 -18.03
C LYS A 195 -17.82 -10.25 -17.27
N VAL A 196 -17.48 -9.59 -16.16
CA VAL A 196 -18.45 -8.82 -15.36
C VAL A 196 -18.04 -7.36 -15.40
N GLU A 197 -18.80 -6.56 -16.14
CA GLU A 197 -18.62 -5.13 -16.22
C GLU A 197 -19.42 -4.41 -15.14
N ILE A 198 -18.76 -3.51 -14.40
CA ILE A 198 -19.42 -2.75 -13.35
C ILE A 198 -19.96 -1.44 -13.92
N VAL A 199 -21.22 -1.43 -14.34
CA VAL A 199 -21.89 -0.23 -14.89
C VAL A 199 -22.31 0.75 -13.79
N GLY A 200 -22.69 0.25 -12.60
CA GLY A 200 -23.19 1.10 -11.51
C GLY A 200 -23.09 0.42 -10.13
N LEU A 201 -23.02 1.22 -9.06
CA LEU A 201 -23.04 0.73 -7.67
C LEU A 201 -24.11 1.44 -6.85
N THR A 202 -24.70 0.74 -5.87
CA THR A 202 -25.52 1.38 -4.85
C THR A 202 -24.67 2.19 -3.87
N TRP A 203 -25.28 3.17 -3.20
CA TRP A 203 -24.60 4.00 -2.19
C TRP A 203 -24.01 3.16 -1.04
N HIS A 204 -24.73 2.16 -0.55
CA HIS A 204 -24.26 1.29 0.54
C HIS A 204 -23.02 0.49 0.14
N LEU A 205 -22.98 0.00 -1.09
CA LEU A 205 -21.85 -0.74 -1.62
C LEU A 205 -20.61 0.18 -1.76
N LYS A 206 -20.80 1.41 -2.27
CA LYS A 206 -19.73 2.42 -2.29
C LYS A 206 -19.20 2.74 -0.90
N ALA A 207 -20.08 2.90 0.09
CA ALA A 207 -19.67 3.16 1.47
C ALA A 207 -18.85 2.00 2.06
N ALA A 208 -19.25 0.75 1.81
CA ALA A 208 -18.51 -0.43 2.25
C ALA A 208 -17.13 -0.52 1.59
N ILE A 209 -17.05 -0.31 0.27
CA ILE A 209 -15.77 -0.31 -0.47
C ILE A 209 -14.86 0.82 0.01
N PHE A 210 -15.41 2.02 0.22
CA PHE A 210 -14.65 3.14 0.79
C PHE A 210 -14.08 2.81 2.17
N GLY A 211 -14.84 2.14 3.03
CA GLY A 211 -14.35 1.67 4.33
C GLY A 211 -13.17 0.70 4.17
N ILE A 212 -13.30 -0.30 3.30
CA ILE A 212 -12.24 -1.28 3.00
C ILE A 212 -10.97 -0.59 2.47
N MET A 213 -11.11 0.35 1.53
CA MET A 213 -10.00 1.12 0.97
C MET A 213 -9.34 2.05 1.99
N THR A 214 -10.12 2.65 2.89
CA THR A 214 -9.61 3.54 3.93
C THR A 214 -8.70 2.78 4.89
N VAL A 215 -9.09 1.58 5.31
CA VAL A 215 -8.24 0.72 6.17
C VAL A 215 -6.89 0.45 5.48
N ARG A 216 -6.91 0.03 4.21
CA ARG A 216 -5.69 -0.21 3.43
C ARG A 216 -4.82 1.04 3.34
N GLY A 217 -5.41 2.19 3.03
CA GLY A 217 -4.71 3.48 2.94
C GLY A 217 -4.04 3.86 4.26
N LEU A 218 -4.74 3.74 5.38
CA LEU A 218 -4.19 4.04 6.71
C LEU A 218 -3.01 3.11 7.06
N THR A 219 -3.08 1.83 6.71
CA THR A 219 -1.97 0.89 6.93
C THR A 219 -0.73 1.28 6.11
N ILE A 220 -0.88 1.70 4.85
CA ILE A 220 0.23 2.16 4.01
C ILE A 220 0.86 3.44 4.57
N TRP A 221 0.04 4.40 5.01
CA TRP A 221 0.53 5.62 5.65
C TRP A 221 1.29 5.34 6.96
N GLY A 222 0.78 4.41 7.77
CA GLY A 222 1.44 3.95 8.99
C GLY A 222 2.79 3.26 8.69
N LEU A 223 2.84 2.42 7.67
CA LEU A 223 4.07 1.78 7.19
C LEU A 223 5.10 2.79 6.70
N LEU A 224 4.68 3.78 5.89
CA LEU A 224 5.58 4.82 5.40
C LEU A 224 6.22 5.59 6.57
N TRP A 225 5.40 6.06 7.51
CA TRP A 225 5.89 6.79 8.69
C TRP A 225 6.82 5.93 9.54
N LEU A 226 6.43 4.69 9.82
CA LEU A 226 7.24 3.79 10.65
C LEU A 226 8.55 3.42 9.95
N GLY A 227 8.48 3.12 8.65
CA GLY A 227 9.65 2.74 7.87
C GLY A 227 10.69 3.85 7.80
N CYS A 228 10.26 5.10 7.57
CA CYS A 228 11.18 6.24 7.64
C CYS A 228 11.86 6.34 9.01
N ARG A 229 11.09 6.21 10.10
CA ARG A 229 11.64 6.27 11.46
C ARG A 229 12.60 5.13 11.74
N TRP A 230 12.26 3.90 11.37
CA TRP A 230 13.07 2.71 11.64
C TRP A 230 14.37 2.73 10.84
N LEU A 231 14.31 3.06 9.53
CA LEU A 231 15.49 3.17 8.68
C LEU A 231 16.47 4.24 9.18
N THR A 232 15.97 5.40 9.65
CA THR A 232 16.84 6.44 10.21
C THR A 232 17.49 6.08 11.55
N ALA A 233 16.93 5.11 12.27
CA ALA A 233 17.38 4.71 13.60
C ALA A 233 18.25 3.45 13.59
N THR A 234 18.57 2.89 12.41
CA THR A 234 19.38 1.68 12.29
C THR A 234 20.85 2.02 12.54
N VAL A 235 21.57 1.14 13.26
CA VAL A 235 23.02 1.21 13.44
C VAL A 235 23.65 0.32 12.37
N GLY A 236 24.48 0.87 11.49
CA GLY A 236 25.00 0.12 10.36
C GLY A 236 24.25 0.35 9.04
N LEU A 237 25.03 0.39 7.96
CA LEU A 237 24.52 0.61 6.61
C LEU A 237 23.93 -0.66 6.00
N ASP A 238 24.48 -1.82 6.34
CA ASP A 238 24.04 -3.15 5.93
C ASP A 238 22.71 -3.54 6.56
N GLU A 239 22.55 -3.28 7.86
CA GLU A 239 21.28 -3.47 8.57
C GLU A 239 20.17 -2.60 7.97
N MET A 240 20.48 -1.37 7.55
CA MET A 240 19.50 -0.47 6.95
C MET A 240 18.90 -1.08 5.66
N PHE A 241 19.71 -1.75 4.84
CA PHE A 241 19.20 -2.46 3.65
C PHE A 241 18.30 -3.63 4.01
N LEU A 242 18.70 -4.46 4.98
CA LEU A 242 17.92 -5.60 5.45
C LEU A 242 16.58 -5.14 6.03
N ASN A 243 16.57 -4.05 6.80
CA ASN A 243 15.38 -3.43 7.35
C ASN A 243 14.45 -2.91 6.25
N GLY A 244 15.01 -2.32 5.18
CA GLY A 244 14.24 -1.91 4.00
C GLY A 244 13.54 -3.08 3.29
N LEU A 245 14.25 -4.19 3.07
CA LEU A 245 13.68 -5.41 2.48
C LEU A 245 12.61 -6.05 3.39
N ALA A 246 12.83 -6.05 4.70
CA ALA A 246 11.85 -6.54 5.66
C ALA A 246 10.55 -5.72 5.61
N LEU A 247 10.64 -4.40 5.47
CA LEU A 247 9.48 -3.53 5.31
C LEU A 247 8.73 -3.77 4.00
N GLU A 248 9.44 -4.00 2.90
CA GLU A 248 8.84 -4.37 1.61
C GLU A 248 8.04 -5.68 1.73
N PHE A 249 8.57 -6.68 2.44
CA PHE A 249 7.86 -7.91 2.72
C PHE A 249 6.51 -7.67 3.42
N VAL A 250 6.44 -6.70 4.35
CA VAL A 250 5.17 -6.33 5.02
C VAL A 250 4.15 -5.71 4.05
N LEU A 251 4.61 -4.95 3.04
CA LEU A 251 3.73 -4.39 2.00
C LEU A 251 3.18 -5.49 1.07
N VAL A 252 4.02 -6.45 0.67
CA VAL A 252 3.67 -7.54 -0.26
C VAL A 252 2.84 -8.64 0.42
N LEU A 253 2.78 -8.67 1.75
CA LEU A 253 2.07 -9.69 2.52
C LEU A 253 0.61 -9.92 2.06
N GLN A 254 -0.11 -8.87 1.66
CA GLN A 254 -1.48 -8.99 1.16
C GLN A 254 -1.58 -9.75 -0.18
N GLU A 255 -0.60 -9.59 -1.06
CA GLU A 255 -0.53 -10.23 -2.37
C GLU A 255 -0.16 -11.71 -2.18
N LEU A 256 0.79 -11.97 -1.28
CA LEU A 256 1.15 -13.33 -0.89
C LEU A 256 -0.04 -14.11 -0.32
N LEU A 257 -0.79 -13.51 0.62
CA LEU A 257 -1.97 -14.15 1.20
C LEU A 257 -3.07 -14.35 0.17
N TYR A 258 -3.26 -13.40 -0.75
CA TYR A 258 -4.18 -13.57 -1.87
C TYR A 258 -3.80 -14.76 -2.76
N ALA A 259 -2.55 -14.82 -3.20
CA ALA A 259 -2.04 -15.87 -4.09
C ALA A 259 -2.16 -17.26 -3.47
N VAL A 260 -1.96 -17.37 -2.15
CA VAL A 260 -1.96 -18.66 -1.42
C VAL A 260 -3.35 -19.07 -0.95
N LEU A 261 -4.16 -18.14 -0.42
CA LEU A 261 -5.42 -18.47 0.27
C LEU A 261 -6.65 -18.38 -0.63
N VAL A 262 -6.61 -17.61 -1.71
CA VAL A 262 -7.76 -17.48 -2.62
C VAL A 262 -7.72 -18.59 -3.66
N PRO A 263 -8.76 -19.44 -3.77
CA PRO A 263 -8.83 -20.47 -4.80
C PRO A 263 -8.69 -19.88 -6.21
N HIS A 264 -8.01 -20.59 -7.11
CA HIS A 264 -7.74 -20.12 -8.48
C HIS A 264 -9.00 -19.66 -9.25
N ARG A 265 -10.14 -20.35 -9.06
CA ARG A 265 -11.43 -19.94 -9.67
C ARG A 265 -11.87 -18.53 -9.24
N HIS A 266 -11.60 -18.15 -7.99
CA HIS A 266 -11.90 -16.83 -7.49
C HIS A 266 -10.88 -15.78 -7.95
N GLN A 267 -9.63 -16.18 -8.18
CA GLN A 267 -8.63 -15.31 -8.79
C GLN A 267 -9.05 -14.90 -10.21
N ILE A 268 -9.44 -15.87 -11.04
CA ILE A 268 -9.98 -15.61 -12.39
C ILE A 268 -11.20 -14.69 -12.32
N ALA A 269 -12.10 -14.93 -11.37
CA ALA A 269 -13.28 -14.07 -11.20
C ALA A 269 -12.91 -12.61 -10.86
N THR A 270 -11.84 -12.39 -10.09
CA THR A 270 -11.31 -11.05 -9.79
C THR A 270 -10.72 -10.39 -11.03
N MET A 271 -9.92 -11.12 -11.81
CA MET A 271 -9.34 -10.62 -13.07
C MET A 271 -10.41 -10.26 -14.10
N ASN A 272 -11.48 -11.06 -14.14
CA ASN A 272 -12.60 -10.87 -15.07
C ASN A 272 -13.62 -9.82 -14.60
N THR A 273 -13.40 -9.20 -13.43
CA THR A 273 -14.20 -8.08 -12.97
C THR A 273 -13.58 -6.80 -13.50
N LEU A 274 -14.29 -6.16 -14.42
CA LEU A 274 -13.79 -5.05 -15.22
C LEU A 274 -14.40 -3.72 -14.75
N ILE A 275 -13.56 -2.71 -14.54
CA ILE A 275 -14.02 -1.36 -14.19
C ILE A 275 -13.93 -0.44 -15.41
N LEU A 276 -14.95 0.41 -15.56
CA LEU A 276 -14.97 1.46 -16.58
C LEU A 276 -13.75 2.40 -16.47
N PRO A 277 -13.08 2.71 -17.59
CA PRO A 277 -11.95 3.62 -17.62
C PRO A 277 -12.38 5.07 -17.34
N LEU A 278 -11.45 5.88 -16.82
CA LEU A 278 -11.70 7.27 -16.44
C LEU A 278 -12.08 8.17 -17.63
N SER A 279 -11.71 7.78 -18.85
CA SER A 279 -11.82 8.59 -20.06
C SER A 279 -13.13 8.40 -20.82
N HIS A 280 -14.05 7.54 -20.38
CA HIS A 280 -15.22 7.19 -21.19
C HIS A 280 -16.10 8.45 -21.43
N PRO A 281 -16.21 8.96 -22.68
CA PRO A 281 -16.84 10.24 -22.98
C PRO A 281 -18.39 10.22 -22.90
N GLY A 282 -18.99 9.20 -22.29
CA GLY A 282 -20.43 8.96 -22.22
C GLY A 282 -21.20 9.79 -21.18
N LYS A 283 -20.92 11.09 -21.05
CA LYS A 283 -21.84 12.05 -20.41
C LYS A 283 -22.46 12.98 -21.44
N GLU A 284 -22.88 12.45 -22.59
CA GLU A 284 -24.07 13.03 -23.23
C GLU A 284 -25.27 12.64 -22.37
N LYS A 285 -25.75 13.63 -21.62
CA LYS A 285 -26.85 13.51 -20.68
C LYS A 285 -28.07 12.98 -21.42
N ILE A 286 -28.41 11.71 -21.19
CA ILE A 286 -29.77 11.22 -21.40
C ILE A 286 -30.61 11.93 -20.34
N HIS A 287 -31.25 13.03 -20.75
CA HIS A 287 -32.25 13.77 -19.99
C HIS A 287 -33.65 13.28 -20.33
#